data_AF-A0A7K2FPN6-F1
#
_entry.id   AF-A0A7K2FPN6-F1
#
_cell.length_a   1.000
_cell.length_b   1.000
_cell.length_c   1.000
_cell.angle_alpha   90.00
_cell.angle_beta   90.00
_cell.angle_gamma   90.00
#
_symmetry.space_group_name_H-M   'P 1'
#
loop_
_entity.id
_entity.type
_entity.pdbx_description
1 polymer ?
#
loop_
_entity_poly.entity_id
_entity_poly.type
_entity_poly.pdbx_seq_one_letter_code
_entity_poly.pdbx_strand_id
1 'polypeptide(L)'
;EGDEAGAPYDRITVTAGVREIPGDWLRHTREGGIILAPWGTHFGNGDALVRLRRDEDGGRASGRFLGPVEFMKLRSQRSPFAGHAAYVPDGVGQADRSTTTVTE
;
A
#
# COMPACT_ATOMS: atom_id res chain seq x y z
N GLU A 1 -2.88 8.93 -8.15
CA GLU A 1 -2.68 8.76 -9.60
C GLU A 1 -1.26 9.17 -9.94
N GLY A 2 -0.72 8.69 -11.06
CA GLY A 2 0.60 9.10 -11.57
C GLY A 2 0.49 10.32 -12.47
N ASP A 3 1.62 10.91 -12.86
CA ASP A 3 1.68 11.99 -13.85
C ASP A 3 1.73 11.39 -15.27
N GLU A 4 0.59 11.37 -15.97
CA GLU A 4 0.52 10.78 -17.31
C GLU A 4 1.41 11.50 -18.33
N ALA A 5 1.63 12.81 -18.17
CA ALA A 5 2.42 13.60 -19.12
C ALA A 5 3.91 13.23 -19.09
N GLY A 6 4.40 12.70 -17.96
CA GLY A 6 5.78 12.22 -17.80
C GLY A 6 6.01 10.78 -18.26
N ALA A 7 4.97 10.05 -18.64
CA ALA A 7 5.07 8.67 -19.08
C ALA A 7 5.66 8.55 -20.52
N PRO A 8 6.29 7.41 -20.87
CA PRO A 8 6.51 6.24 -20.03
C PRO A 8 7.74 6.40 -19.12
N TYR A 9 7.82 5.66 -18.01
CA TYR A 9 8.89 5.72 -17.01
C TYR A 9 9.81 4.49 -17.06
N ASP A 10 11.11 4.65 -16.83
CA ASP A 10 12.03 3.51 -16.65
C ASP A 10 11.73 2.74 -15.36
N ARG A 11 11.25 3.46 -14.35
CA ARG A 11 10.91 2.91 -13.04
C ARG A 11 9.78 3.68 -12.38
N ILE A 12 8.84 2.94 -11.79
CA ILE A 12 7.88 3.44 -10.81
C ILE A 12 8.31 2.92 -9.43
N THR A 13 8.60 3.84 -8.51
CA THR A 13 8.93 3.52 -7.11
C THR A 13 7.79 3.98 -6.21
N VAL A 14 7.19 3.04 -5.49
CA VAL A 14 6.00 3.31 -4.70
C VAL A 14 6.37 3.34 -3.22
N THR A 15 6.00 4.42 -2.54
CA THR A 15 6.28 4.65 -1.11
C THR A 15 5.03 4.52 -0.24
N ALA A 16 4.07 3.72 -0.71
CA ALA A 16 2.82 3.40 -0.05
C ALA A 16 2.45 1.93 -0.31
N GLY A 17 1.86 1.27 0.68
CA GLY A 17 1.43 -0.12 0.53
C GLY A 17 0.22 -0.27 -0.36
N VAL A 18 0.23 -1.29 -1.20
CA VAL A 18 -0.86 -1.64 -2.12
C VAL A 18 -1.38 -3.05 -1.88
N ARG A 19 -2.65 -3.27 -2.24
CA ARG A 19 -3.34 -4.56 -2.31
C ARG A 19 -3.35 -5.12 -3.73
N GLU A 20 -3.28 -4.24 -4.71
CA GLU A 20 -3.19 -4.56 -6.14
C GLU A 20 -2.30 -3.53 -6.83
N ILE A 21 -1.61 -3.97 -7.89
CA ILE A 21 -0.82 -3.07 -8.74
C ILE A 21 -1.79 -2.42 -9.75
N PRO A 22 -2.00 -1.10 -9.73
CA PRO A 22 -2.85 -0.43 -10.72
C PRO A 22 -2.37 -0.69 -12.15
N GLY A 23 -3.30 -1.00 -13.06
CA GLY A 23 -3.00 -1.27 -14.46
C GLY A 23 -2.33 -0.09 -15.18
N ASP A 24 -2.63 1.15 -14.76
CA ASP A 24 -1.96 2.35 -15.28
C ASP A 24 -0.46 2.36 -15.02
N TRP A 25 0.01 1.80 -13.90
CA TRP A 25 1.45 1.73 -13.65
C TRP A 25 2.14 0.82 -14.67
N LEU A 26 1.48 -0.27 -15.08
CA LEU A 26 1.98 -1.12 -16.16
C LEU A 26 2.02 -0.34 -17.47
N ARG A 27 0.92 0.33 -17.85
CA ARG A 27 0.83 1.14 -19.08
C ARG A 27 1.88 2.25 -19.13
N HIS A 28 2.12 2.93 -18.01
CA HIS A 28 3.06 4.04 -17.89
C HIS A 28 4.50 3.60 -17.66
N THR A 29 4.82 2.32 -17.50
CA THR A 29 6.20 1.85 -17.37
C THR A 29 6.73 1.47 -18.75
N ARG A 30 7.94 1.86 -19.15
CA ARG A 30 8.54 1.43 -20.42
C ARG A 30 8.65 -0.10 -20.50
N GLU A 31 8.66 -0.66 -21.70
CA GLU A 31 9.04 -2.06 -21.91
C GLU A 31 10.41 -2.35 -21.25
N GLY A 32 10.52 -3.47 -20.55
CA GLY A 32 11.70 -3.79 -19.75
C GLY A 32 11.89 -2.96 -18.46
N GLY A 33 11.06 -1.94 -18.24
CA GLY A 33 11.07 -1.07 -17.05
C GLY A 33 10.58 -1.77 -15.78
N ILE A 34 10.76 -1.11 -14.64
CA ILE A 34 10.56 -1.71 -13.31
C ILE A 34 9.44 -1.03 -12.51
N ILE A 35 8.57 -1.83 -11.91
CA ILE A 35 7.65 -1.39 -10.85
C ILE A 35 8.15 -1.96 -9.54
N LEU A 36 8.45 -1.10 -8.57
CA LEU A 36 8.87 -1.48 -7.22
C LEU A 36 7.84 -0.97 -6.21
N ALA A 37 7.13 -1.89 -5.55
CA ALA A 37 6.04 -1.52 -4.65
C ALA A 37 5.96 -2.41 -3.39
N PRO A 38 5.56 -1.87 -2.23
CA PRO A 38 5.13 -2.66 -1.10
C PRO A 38 3.76 -3.28 -1.40
N TRP A 39 3.66 -4.60 -1.51
CA TRP A 39 2.41 -5.32 -1.78
C TRP A 39 2.07 -6.24 -0.61
N GLY A 40 0.81 -6.27 -0.19
CA GLY A 40 0.36 -7.21 0.83
C GLY A 40 -1.16 -7.36 0.90
N THR A 41 -1.64 -8.27 1.75
CA THR A 41 -3.07 -8.64 1.83
C THR A 41 -3.78 -8.03 3.04
N HIS A 42 -5.11 -8.04 3.05
CA HIS A 42 -5.91 -7.53 4.18
C HIS A 42 -5.67 -8.24 5.53
N PHE A 43 -4.84 -9.30 5.56
CA PHE A 43 -4.49 -10.04 6.76
C PHE A 43 -3.72 -9.20 7.79
N GLY A 44 -2.91 -8.22 7.35
CA GLY A 44 -2.12 -7.39 8.26
C GLY A 44 -1.52 -6.14 7.62
N ASN A 45 -0.64 -5.49 8.39
CA ASN A 45 0.13 -4.32 7.96
C ASN A 45 1.45 -4.70 7.29
N GLY A 46 1.94 -5.91 7.55
CA GLY A 46 3.11 -6.48 6.89
C GLY A 46 2.91 -6.64 5.39
N ASP A 47 3.81 -6.03 4.62
CA ASP A 47 3.89 -6.13 3.16
C ASP A 47 5.18 -6.84 2.74
N ALA A 48 5.22 -7.27 1.49
CA ALA A 48 6.44 -7.69 0.83
C ALA A 48 6.78 -6.70 -0.29
N LEU A 49 8.05 -6.28 -0.36
CA LEU A 49 8.53 -5.46 -1.46
C LEU A 49 8.55 -6.30 -2.74
N VAL A 50 7.68 -5.99 -3.69
CA VAL A 50 7.63 -6.65 -5.00
C VAL A 50 8.41 -5.84 -6.03
N ARG A 51 9.26 -6.52 -6.81
CA ARG A 51 9.93 -5.96 -7.98
C ARG A 51 9.42 -6.67 -9.23
N LEU A 52 8.63 -5.96 -10.02
CA LEU A 52 8.09 -6.42 -11.29
C LEU A 52 8.85 -5.76 -12.45
N ARG A 53 9.12 -6.52 -13.51
CA ARG A 53 9.66 -6.04 -14.77
C ARG A 53 8.59 -6.17 -15.85
N ARG A 54 8.30 -5.09 -16.57
CA ARG A 54 7.41 -5.13 -17.75
C ARG A 54 8.07 -5.96 -18.85
N ASP A 55 7.31 -6.83 -19.49
CA ASP A 55 7.78 -7.60 -20.65
C ASP A 55 8.08 -6.68 -21.85
N GLU A 56 8.76 -7.26 -22.84
CA GLU A 56 9.07 -6.57 -24.10
C GLU A 56 7.85 -6.54 -25.04
N ASP A 57 6.92 -7.49 -24.89
CA ASP A 57 5.65 -7.54 -25.63
C ASP A 57 4.57 -6.58 -25.06
N GLY A 58 4.92 -5.82 -24.02
CA GLY A 58 4.15 -4.72 -23.44
C GLY A 58 2.89 -5.09 -22.64
N GLY A 59 2.49 -6.36 -22.59
CA GLY A 59 1.21 -6.80 -22.03
C GLY A 59 1.23 -7.23 -20.57
N ARG A 60 2.40 -7.55 -19.99
CA ARG A 60 2.50 -8.13 -18.65
C ARG A 60 3.70 -7.60 -17.87
N ALA A 61 3.68 -7.80 -16.57
CA ALA A 61 4.87 -7.65 -15.74
C ALA A 61 5.01 -8.85 -14.81
N SER A 62 6.24 -9.30 -14.60
CA SER A 62 6.55 -10.44 -13.75
C SER A 62 7.80 -10.17 -12.91
N GLY A 63 7.97 -10.90 -11.82
CA GLY A 63 9.12 -10.69 -10.95
C GLY A 63 9.00 -11.39 -9.62
N ARG A 64 9.64 -10.82 -8.59
CA ARG A 64 9.85 -11.48 -7.29
C ARG A 64 9.58 -10.54 -6.13
N PHE A 65 9.25 -11.15 -5.00
CA PHE A 65 9.29 -10.50 -3.70
C PHE A 65 10.74 -10.46 -3.18
N LEU A 66 11.12 -9.37 -2.54
CA LEU A 66 12.48 -9.10 -2.06
C LEU A 66 12.62 -9.27 -0.55
N GLY A 67 11.60 -8.89 0.23
CA GLY A 67 11.61 -8.97 1.69
C GLY A 67 10.44 -8.21 2.32
N PRO A 68 10.28 -8.32 3.65
CA PRO A 68 9.20 -7.66 4.38
C PRO A 68 9.43 -6.15 4.50
N VAL A 69 8.34 -5.38 4.43
CA VAL A 69 8.30 -3.93 4.63
C VAL A 69 6.95 -3.54 5.24
N GLU A 70 6.86 -2.36 5.85
CA GLU A 70 5.60 -1.82 6.36
C GLU A 70 5.43 -0.36 5.94
N PHE A 71 4.33 -0.05 5.26
CA PHE A 71 4.01 1.29 4.76
C PHE A 71 2.54 1.63 4.99
N MET A 72 2.23 2.93 5.05
CA MET A 72 0.85 3.41 4.98
C MET A 72 0.21 2.96 3.66
N LYS A 73 -1.04 2.49 3.71
CA LYS A 73 -1.77 2.06 2.51
C LYS A 73 -2.19 3.23 1.64
N LEU A 74 -2.13 3.02 0.32
CA LEU A 74 -2.74 3.89 -0.69
C LEU A 74 -4.20 4.15 -0.29
N ARG A 75 -4.63 5.41 -0.30
CA ARG A 75 -5.94 5.82 0.24
C ARG A 75 -7.11 5.05 -0.39
N SER A 76 -7.07 4.83 -1.71
CA SER A 76 -8.08 4.08 -2.45
C SER A 76 -8.09 2.57 -2.18
N GLN A 77 -7.03 2.02 -1.56
CA GLN A 77 -6.90 0.59 -1.26
C GLN A 77 -6.87 0.31 0.25
N ARG A 78 -7.30 1.28 1.07
CA ARG A 78 -7.55 1.05 2.50
C ARG A 78 -8.84 0.26 2.68
N SER A 79 -8.86 -0.64 3.65
CA SER A 79 -10.12 -1.22 4.12
C SER A 79 -11.01 -0.08 4.65
N PRO A 80 -12.33 -0.13 4.39
CA PRO A 80 -13.24 0.83 4.98
C PRO A 80 -13.16 0.73 6.51
N PHE A 81 -12.99 1.88 7.15
CA PHE A 81 -13.08 1.95 8.60
C PHE A 81 -14.56 2.05 8.96
N ALA A 82 -15.10 1.05 9.64
CA ALA A 82 -16.51 1.02 10.06
C ALA A 82 -16.88 2.16 11.04
N GLY A 83 -15.88 2.92 11.51
CA GLY A 83 -16.06 3.95 12.51
C GLY A 83 -16.04 3.38 13.93
N HIS A 84 -15.71 4.23 14.90
CA HIS A 84 -15.74 3.83 16.31
C HIS A 84 -17.15 3.42 16.76
N ALA A 85 -18.19 4.05 16.21
CA ALA A 85 -19.59 3.76 16.55
C ALA A 85 -20.01 2.31 16.24
N ALA A 86 -19.32 1.63 15.31
CA ALA A 86 -19.58 0.21 15.04
C ALA A 86 -19.16 -0.73 16.19
N TYR A 87 -18.25 -0.28 17.06
CA TYR A 87 -17.69 -1.08 18.16
C TYR A 87 -17.92 -0.46 19.54
N VAL A 88 -18.12 0.86 19.59
CA VAL A 88 -18.37 1.66 20.78
C VAL A 88 -19.59 2.54 20.51
N PRO A 89 -20.81 1.94 20.44
CA PRO A 89 -22.01 2.64 20.00
C PRO A 89 -22.41 3.79 20.93
N ASP A 90 -22.17 3.62 22.24
CA ASP A 90 -22.53 4.59 23.27
C ASP A 90 -21.40 5.58 23.60
N GLY A 91 -20.33 5.59 22.79
CA GLY A 91 -19.13 6.38 23.05
C GLY A 91 -18.34 5.91 24.28
N VAL A 92 -17.35 6.70 24.68
CA VAL A 92 -16.43 6.36 25.80
C VAL A 92 -16.86 6.98 27.13
N GLY A 93 -18.08 7.52 27.22
CA GLY A 93 -18.56 8.24 28.41
C GLY A 93 -18.72 7.36 29.65
N GLN A 94 -18.91 6.06 29.47
CA GLN A 94 -19.00 5.06 30.54
C GLN A 94 -17.68 4.31 30.79
N ALA A 95 -16.58 4.72 30.14
CA ALA A 95 -15.30 4.04 30.31
C ALA A 95 -14.71 4.33 31.70
N ASP A 96 -14.19 3.30 32.35
CA ASP A 96 -13.42 3.46 33.59
C ASP A 96 -12.20 4.34 33.34
N ARG A 97 -12.00 5.34 34.21
CA ARG A 97 -10.86 6.24 34.15
C ARG A 97 -9.97 6.05 35.36
N SER A 98 -8.68 5.81 35.13
CA SER A 98 -7.66 5.80 36.17
C SER A 98 -6.45 6.62 35.75
N THR A 99 -5.66 7.04 36.73
CA THR A 99 -4.41 7.78 36.55
C THR A 99 -3.36 7.19 37.48
N THR A 100 -2.11 7.11 37.02
CA THR A 100 -0.96 6.74 37.85
C THR A 100 0.15 7.77 37.66
N THR A 101 1.05 7.86 38.63
CA THR A 101 2.23 8.74 38.54
C THR A 101 3.41 7.90 38.07
N VAL A 102 4.17 8.42 37.09
CA VAL A 102 5.42 7.78 36.66
C VAL A 102 6.55 8.34 37.50
N THR A 103 7.35 7.47 38.11
CA THR A 103 8.56 7.85 38.85
C THR A 103 9.72 8.03 37.86
N GLU A 104 10.44 9.14 37.96
CA GLU A 104 11.77 9.32 37.32
C GLU A 104 12.85 8.46 38.00
#